data_AF-A0A9C8JFA1-F1
#
_entry.id   AF-A0A9C8JFA1-F1
#
_cell.length_a   1.000
_cell.length_b   1.000
_cell.length_c   1.000
_cell.angle_alpha   90.00
_cell.angle_beta   90.00
_cell.angle_gamma   90.00
#
_symmetry.space_group_name_H-M   'P 1'
#
loop_
_entity.id
_entity.type
_entity.pdbx_description
1 polymer ?
#
loop_
_entity_poly.entity_id
_entity_poly.type
_entity_poly.pdbx_seq_one_letter_code
_entity_poly.pdbx_strand_id
1 'polypeptide(L)'
;VEARRRAQEADLVVVNHHLLMSDMALKASGQGEVLPDADAYIIDEAHQLPAIASQFLGYRVSHHQIQELSRDSIREMEVEATDMNDIRQAAEQLENRLHQFTMSLGDREQRLPWHPVIEQSNDIKEKLDTLIDYLERLEMQLEIAAERGKGIEQCHLRCTEIVERLSIFQNKDADNDLVLWIDNRGSSFILHATPQEVSQYFQQWIKDKPQSWVFTSATLTVAGKFNNFISQLGLEDPITASWQSPFDYGKQSLLYMPNIALEPSNYDYNSHVAEVAKSVIELSKGRTFLLFTSYKAMNEVAEALKDSDYPILVQGSGAKAQLLDEFRSHGNAVLLGTNSFWEGVDVRGEALSCVLIDKIPFASPGDPVLEARINDLKERGGNPFRSIQIPSAVIQLKQGIGRLIRDTEDSGVLVLCDPRFLSKPYGKVFLRSLPPMPITQNLEDVDDFFKSHQ
;
A
#
# COMPACT_ATOMS: atom_id res chain seq x y z
N VAL A 1 -26.31 -1.49 12.35
CA VAL A 1 -26.76 -2.15 13.60
C VAL A 1 -27.06 -3.63 13.38
N GLU A 2 -27.93 -4.00 12.44
CA GLU A 2 -28.27 -5.42 12.20
C GLU A 2 -27.07 -6.31 11.81
N ALA A 3 -26.16 -5.82 10.96
CA ALA A 3 -24.94 -6.55 10.62
C ALA A 3 -24.04 -6.82 11.84
N ARG A 4 -23.99 -5.89 12.80
CA ARG A 4 -23.20 -6.02 14.04
C ARG A 4 -23.81 -7.05 14.98
N ARG A 5 -25.13 -7.05 15.13
CA ARG A 5 -25.86 -8.05 15.92
C ARG A 5 -25.66 -9.46 15.33
N ARG A 6 -25.79 -9.60 14.01
CA ARG A 6 -25.52 -10.88 13.33
C ARG A 6 -24.07 -11.34 13.47
N ALA A 7 -23.11 -10.43 13.46
CA ALA A 7 -21.71 -10.78 13.68
C ALA A 7 -21.46 -11.30 15.11
N GLN A 8 -22.13 -10.74 16.13
CA GLN A 8 -22.02 -11.21 17.52
C GLN A 8 -22.59 -12.61 17.74
N GLU A 9 -23.58 -13.02 16.95
CA GLU A 9 -24.22 -14.34 17.03
C GLU A 9 -23.54 -15.39 16.11
N ALA A 10 -22.54 -15.00 15.32
CA ALA A 10 -21.92 -15.87 14.31
C ALA A 10 -20.68 -16.59 14.85
N ASP A 11 -20.54 -17.87 14.51
CA ASP A 11 -19.32 -18.66 14.80
C ASP A 11 -18.14 -18.28 13.89
N LEU A 12 -18.41 -17.68 12.72
CA LEU A 12 -17.41 -17.26 11.75
C LEU A 12 -17.76 -15.89 11.18
N VAL A 13 -16.81 -14.96 11.26
CA VAL A 13 -16.94 -13.60 10.74
C VAL A 13 -15.82 -13.34 9.74
N VAL A 14 -16.19 -12.97 8.51
CA VAL A 14 -15.24 -12.63 7.44
C VAL A 14 -15.22 -11.12 7.27
N VAL A 15 -14.05 -10.51 7.46
CA VAL A 15 -13.81 -9.07 7.36
C VAL A 15 -12.58 -8.80 6.51
N ASN A 16 -12.47 -7.58 5.98
CA ASN A 16 -11.23 -7.16 5.36
C ASN A 16 -10.17 -6.78 6.43
N HIS A 17 -8.90 -6.77 6.03
CA HIS A 17 -7.80 -6.38 6.93
C HIS A 17 -7.95 -4.98 7.52
N HIS A 18 -8.53 -4.05 6.74
CA HIS A 18 -8.71 -2.66 7.18
C HIS A 18 -9.64 -2.57 8.38
N LEU A 19 -10.77 -3.29 8.36
CA LEU A 19 -11.72 -3.33 9.47
C LEU A 19 -11.12 -4.04 10.69
N LEU A 20 -10.39 -5.13 10.48
CA LEU A 20 -9.68 -5.82 11.57
C LEU A 20 -8.66 -4.91 12.26
N MET A 21 -7.79 -4.25 11.49
CA MET A 21 -6.77 -3.34 12.04
C MET A 21 -7.39 -2.12 12.70
N SER A 22 -8.49 -1.58 12.14
CA SER A 22 -9.25 -0.51 12.79
C SER A 22 -9.84 -0.97 14.13
N ASP A 23 -10.40 -2.18 14.21
CA ASP A 23 -10.94 -2.74 15.45
C ASP A 23 -9.84 -2.96 16.50
N MET A 24 -8.70 -3.54 16.10
CA MET A 24 -7.55 -3.75 16.99
C MET A 24 -7.00 -2.43 17.54
N ALA A 25 -6.90 -1.39 16.70
CA ALA A 25 -6.46 -0.07 17.13
C ALA A 25 -7.46 0.58 18.12
N LEU A 26 -8.77 0.47 17.87
CA LEU A 26 -9.81 0.98 18.77
C LEU A 26 -9.83 0.26 20.12
N LYS A 27 -9.65 -1.07 20.11
CA LYS A 27 -9.54 -1.88 21.33
C LYS A 27 -8.32 -1.46 22.16
N ALA A 28 -7.18 -1.21 21.50
CA ALA A 28 -5.97 -0.76 22.17
C ALA A 28 -6.09 0.66 22.76
N SER A 29 -6.83 1.57 22.11
CA SER A 29 -7.09 2.92 22.64
C SER A 29 -8.22 3.00 23.66
N GLY A 30 -8.97 1.90 23.88
CA GLY A 30 -10.14 1.87 24.75
C GLY A 30 -11.35 2.66 24.21
N GLN A 31 -11.30 3.11 22.96
CA GLN A 31 -12.35 3.91 22.31
C GLN A 31 -13.53 3.05 21.78
N GLY A 32 -13.48 1.74 22.00
CA GLY A 32 -14.57 0.81 21.76
C GLY A 32 -14.14 -0.40 20.93
N GLU A 33 -15.14 -1.18 20.54
CA GLU A 33 -14.98 -2.34 19.67
C GLU A 33 -16.05 -2.31 18.59
N VAL A 34 -15.72 -2.80 17.41
CA VAL A 34 -16.62 -2.95 16.25
C VAL A 34 -16.90 -4.43 16.01
N LEU A 35 -15.87 -5.28 16.14
CA LEU A 35 -15.93 -6.71 15.93
C LEU A 35 -16.06 -7.46 17.25
N PRO A 36 -16.81 -8.58 17.27
CA PRO A 36 -16.85 -9.45 18.44
C PRO A 36 -15.45 -10.00 18.76
N ASP A 37 -15.24 -10.39 20.00
CA ASP A 37 -14.07 -11.17 20.37
C ASP A 37 -14.09 -12.52 19.66
N ALA A 38 -12.93 -12.98 19.20
CA ALA A 38 -12.75 -14.24 18.49
C ALA A 38 -11.73 -15.12 19.22
N ASP A 39 -11.94 -16.43 19.26
CA ASP A 39 -10.94 -17.35 19.84
C ASP A 39 -9.74 -17.58 18.90
N ALA A 40 -9.93 -17.33 17.60
CA ALA A 40 -8.92 -17.51 16.57
C ALA A 40 -9.04 -16.47 15.45
N TYR A 41 -7.88 -16.06 14.92
CA TYR A 41 -7.76 -15.22 13.73
C TYR A 41 -7.05 -15.98 12.62
N ILE A 42 -7.68 -16.04 11.45
CA ILE A 42 -7.07 -16.53 10.21
C ILE A 42 -6.86 -15.33 9.31
N ILE A 43 -5.61 -14.94 9.13
CA ILE A 43 -5.21 -13.83 8.27
C ILE A 43 -4.78 -14.39 6.93
N ASP A 44 -5.66 -14.27 5.94
CA ASP A 44 -5.32 -14.59 4.56
C ASP A 44 -4.56 -13.44 3.90
N GLU A 45 -3.74 -13.72 2.89
CA GLU A 45 -2.80 -12.74 2.31
C GLU A 45 -2.03 -11.91 3.35
N ALA A 46 -1.58 -12.59 4.41
CA ALA A 46 -0.97 -11.96 5.57
C ALA A 46 0.27 -11.11 5.26
N HIS A 47 0.90 -11.28 4.09
CA HIS A 47 2.01 -10.44 3.63
C HIS A 47 1.65 -8.95 3.55
N GLN A 48 0.37 -8.60 3.38
CA GLN A 48 -0.09 -7.21 3.36
C GLN A 48 -0.27 -6.62 4.78
N LEU A 49 -0.44 -7.48 5.78
CA LEU A 49 -0.84 -7.09 7.13
C LEU A 49 0.08 -6.03 7.76
N PRO A 50 1.42 -6.13 7.70
CA PRO A 50 2.31 -5.14 8.32
C PRO A 50 2.08 -3.74 7.76
N ALA A 51 1.92 -3.61 6.44
CA ALA A 51 1.72 -2.32 5.78
C ALA A 51 0.35 -1.71 6.13
N ILE A 52 -0.70 -2.53 6.18
CA ILE A 52 -2.04 -2.10 6.56
C ILE A 52 -2.04 -1.67 8.04
N ALA A 53 -1.47 -2.48 8.93
CA ALA A 53 -1.40 -2.17 10.36
C ALA A 53 -0.71 -0.84 10.63
N SER A 54 0.40 -0.53 9.94
CA SER A 54 1.10 0.76 10.07
C SER A 54 0.17 1.96 9.83
N GLN A 55 -0.82 1.84 8.93
CA GLN A 55 -1.75 2.93 8.62
C GLN A 55 -2.79 3.17 9.73
N PHE A 56 -3.16 2.13 10.49
CA PHE A 56 -4.18 2.22 11.55
C PHE A 56 -3.60 2.45 12.93
N LEU A 57 -2.38 2.01 13.18
CA LEU A 57 -1.66 2.21 14.44
C LEU A 57 -1.12 3.63 14.59
N GLY A 58 -0.99 4.36 13.47
CA GLY A 58 -0.54 5.74 13.47
C GLY A 58 -1.64 6.76 13.79
N TYR A 59 -1.22 7.97 14.15
CA TYR A 59 -2.12 9.10 14.30
C TYR A 59 -2.29 9.83 12.97
N ARG A 60 -3.47 10.42 12.77
CA ARG A 60 -3.73 11.32 11.63
C ARG A 60 -4.51 12.54 12.07
N VAL A 61 -4.15 13.68 11.52
CA VAL A 61 -4.92 14.91 11.63
C VAL A 61 -5.15 15.46 10.22
N SER A 62 -6.40 15.54 9.83
CA SER A 62 -6.81 16.05 8.52
C SER A 62 -7.36 17.47 8.62
N HIS A 63 -7.20 18.22 7.54
CA HIS A 63 -7.86 19.53 7.36
C HIS A 63 -9.36 19.47 7.70
N HIS A 64 -10.04 18.42 7.27
CA HIS A 64 -11.48 18.26 7.47
C HIS A 64 -11.85 18.12 8.95
N GLN A 65 -11.08 17.36 9.74
CA GLN A 65 -11.34 17.20 11.19
C GLN A 65 -11.28 18.55 11.93
N ILE A 66 -10.30 19.40 11.59
CA ILE A 66 -10.15 20.73 12.20
C ILE A 66 -11.31 21.64 11.76
N GLN A 67 -11.67 21.60 10.48
CA GLN A 67 -12.78 22.40 9.95
C GLN A 67 -14.13 22.00 10.54
N GLU A 68 -14.39 20.70 10.68
CA GLU A 68 -15.62 20.20 11.33
C GLU A 68 -15.65 20.60 12.80
N LEU A 69 -14.53 20.50 13.52
CA LEU A 69 -14.46 20.94 14.91
C LEU A 69 -14.84 22.42 15.07
N SER A 70 -14.34 23.33 14.22
CA SER A 70 -14.74 24.75 14.25
C SER A 70 -16.25 24.92 14.06
N ARG A 71 -16.84 24.24 13.07
CA ARG A 71 -18.27 24.35 12.75
C ARG A 71 -19.14 23.78 13.86
N ASP A 72 -18.79 22.60 14.36
CA ASP A 72 -19.52 21.92 15.43
C ASP A 72 -19.43 22.75 16.72
N SER A 73 -18.28 23.34 17.04
CA SER A 73 -18.11 24.20 18.22
C SER A 73 -19.06 25.41 18.19
N ILE A 74 -19.22 26.05 17.02
CA ILE A 74 -20.18 27.16 16.86
C ILE A 74 -21.62 26.65 17.02
N ARG A 75 -21.95 25.52 16.38
CA ARG A 75 -23.29 24.95 16.40
C ARG A 75 -23.72 24.53 17.81
N GLU A 76 -22.87 23.80 18.52
CA GLU A 76 -23.18 23.33 19.88
C GLU A 76 -23.20 24.51 20.86
N MET A 77 -22.37 25.53 20.68
CA MET A 77 -22.47 26.78 21.44
C MET A 77 -23.80 27.50 21.22
N GLU A 78 -24.31 27.57 19.99
CA GLU A 78 -25.62 28.17 19.70
C GLU A 78 -26.80 27.41 20.36
N VAL A 79 -26.62 26.13 20.68
CA VAL A 79 -27.64 25.30 21.32
C VAL A 79 -27.51 25.30 22.84
N GLU A 80 -26.30 25.12 23.36
CA GLU A 80 -26.03 24.79 24.76
C GLU A 80 -25.35 25.95 25.55
N ALA A 81 -24.75 26.94 24.88
CA ALA A 81 -23.97 28.01 25.51
C ALA A 81 -24.07 29.38 24.78
N THR A 82 -25.29 29.84 24.49
CA THR A 82 -25.56 31.03 23.65
C THR A 82 -24.88 32.34 24.08
N ASP A 83 -24.49 32.46 25.35
CA ASP A 83 -23.80 33.60 25.93
C ASP A 83 -22.27 33.58 25.70
N MET A 84 -21.70 32.44 25.28
CA MET A 84 -20.26 32.24 25.12
C MET A 84 -19.78 32.57 23.69
N ASN A 85 -19.90 33.84 23.32
CA ASN A 85 -19.44 34.34 22.01
C ASN A 85 -17.92 34.15 21.78
N ASP A 86 -17.14 33.96 22.83
CA ASP A 86 -15.70 33.69 22.72
C ASP A 86 -15.40 32.37 21.99
N ILE A 87 -16.28 31.35 22.11
CA ILE A 87 -16.17 30.11 21.33
C ILE A 87 -16.32 30.39 19.83
N ARG A 88 -17.32 31.22 19.45
CA ARG A 88 -17.50 31.62 18.05
C ARG A 88 -16.27 32.34 17.52
N GLN A 89 -15.78 33.32 18.25
CA GLN A 89 -14.61 34.10 17.84
C GLN A 89 -13.37 33.21 17.69
N ALA A 90 -13.14 32.29 18.64
CA ALA A 90 -12.02 31.34 18.56
C ALA A 90 -12.16 30.39 17.36
N ALA A 91 -13.35 29.83 17.13
CA ALA A 91 -13.60 28.91 16.02
C ALA A 91 -13.46 29.56 14.63
N GLU A 92 -13.97 30.79 14.45
CA GLU A 92 -13.81 31.57 13.20
C GLU A 92 -12.35 31.97 12.97
N GLN A 93 -11.62 32.34 14.04
CA GLN A 93 -10.19 32.63 13.94
C GLN A 93 -9.39 31.37 13.58
N LEU A 94 -9.75 30.21 14.14
CA LEU A 94 -9.15 28.93 13.81
C LEU A 94 -9.34 28.57 12.32
N GLU A 95 -10.54 28.74 11.76
CA GLU A 95 -10.77 28.50 10.32
C GLU A 95 -9.85 29.36 9.43
N ASN A 96 -9.64 30.64 9.81
CA ASN A 96 -8.73 31.52 9.09
C ASN A 96 -7.28 31.03 9.16
N ARG A 97 -6.81 30.54 10.32
CA ARG A 97 -5.46 29.97 10.47
C ARG A 97 -5.29 28.66 9.72
N LEU A 98 -6.32 27.80 9.74
CA LEU A 98 -6.33 26.55 8.98
C LEU A 98 -6.18 26.82 7.48
N HIS A 99 -6.88 27.83 6.96
CA HIS A 99 -6.74 28.25 5.55
C HIS A 99 -5.32 28.76 5.25
N GLN A 100 -4.76 29.62 6.11
CA GLN A 100 -3.39 30.14 5.94
C GLN A 100 -2.33 29.04 5.94
N PHE A 101 -2.44 28.06 6.85
CA PHE A 101 -1.56 26.89 6.88
C PHE A 101 -1.70 26.06 5.60
N THR A 102 -2.94 25.77 5.19
CA THR A 102 -3.19 25.00 3.95
C THR A 102 -2.56 25.67 2.73
N MET A 103 -2.71 26.99 2.57
CA MET A 103 -2.11 27.73 1.46
C MET A 103 -0.57 27.74 1.48
N SER A 104 0.06 27.62 2.65
CA SER A 104 1.53 27.57 2.75
C SER A 104 2.15 26.27 2.23
N LEU A 105 1.35 25.20 2.15
CA LEU A 105 1.78 23.90 1.64
C LEU A 105 1.84 23.85 0.10
N GLY A 106 1.19 24.82 -0.57
CA GLY A 106 1.09 24.92 -2.02
C GLY A 106 0.11 23.93 -2.65
N ASP A 107 -0.17 24.12 -3.95
CA ASP A 107 -1.26 23.42 -4.66
C ASP A 107 -0.87 22.05 -5.23
N ARG A 108 0.40 21.66 -5.12
CA ARG A 108 0.89 20.42 -5.72
C ARG A 108 0.48 19.22 -4.86
N GLU A 109 -0.25 18.30 -5.45
CA GLU A 109 -0.57 17.02 -4.82
C GLU A 109 0.70 16.16 -4.69
N GLN A 110 1.09 15.85 -3.45
CA GLN A 110 2.29 15.06 -3.16
C GLN A 110 2.30 14.55 -1.72
N ARG A 111 3.03 13.44 -1.52
CA ARG A 111 3.36 12.90 -0.21
C ARG A 111 4.81 13.21 0.11
N LEU A 112 5.05 13.80 1.27
CA LEU A 112 6.39 14.24 1.66
C LEU A 112 6.68 13.88 3.12
N PRO A 113 7.93 13.51 3.44
CA PRO A 113 8.39 13.47 4.83
C PRO A 113 8.25 14.85 5.47
N TRP A 114 7.78 14.91 6.71
CA TRP A 114 7.42 16.17 7.37
C TRP A 114 8.64 17.03 7.72
N HIS A 115 9.68 16.43 8.29
CA HIS A 115 10.89 17.16 8.72
C HIS A 115 11.56 17.95 7.59
N PRO A 116 11.83 17.38 6.40
CA PRO A 116 12.34 18.15 5.26
C PRO A 116 11.44 19.32 4.84
N VAL A 117 10.10 19.19 4.96
CA VAL A 117 9.16 20.27 4.59
C VAL A 117 9.34 21.48 5.50
N ILE A 118 9.39 21.28 6.82
CA ILE A 118 9.56 22.37 7.78
C ILE A 118 10.99 22.92 7.83
N GLU A 119 12.00 22.14 7.45
CA GLU A 119 13.38 22.62 7.35
C GLU A 119 13.61 23.49 6.11
N GLN A 120 12.88 23.22 5.03
CA GLN A 120 12.97 24.00 3.80
C GLN A 120 12.14 25.29 3.86
N SER A 121 11.16 25.37 4.76
CA SER A 121 10.27 26.54 4.88
C SER A 121 9.91 26.85 6.34
N ASN A 122 10.56 27.89 6.90
CA ASN A 122 10.19 28.43 8.20
C ASN A 122 8.73 28.94 8.23
N ASP A 123 8.18 29.41 7.10
CA ASP A 123 6.80 29.89 6.99
C ASP A 123 5.77 28.77 7.27
N ILE A 124 6.03 27.55 6.79
CA ILE A 124 5.14 26.40 7.06
C ILE A 124 5.16 26.06 8.55
N LYS A 125 6.35 26.06 9.16
CA LYS A 125 6.50 25.79 10.59
C LYS A 125 5.77 26.84 11.44
N GLU A 126 6.03 28.13 11.20
CA GLU A 126 5.38 29.22 11.93
C GLU A 126 3.85 29.18 11.80
N LYS A 127 3.34 28.82 10.62
CA LYS A 127 1.89 28.66 10.40
C LYS A 127 1.30 27.45 11.09
N LEU A 128 2.04 26.34 11.20
CA LEU A 128 1.60 25.20 12.02
C LEU A 128 1.57 25.58 13.50
N ASP A 129 2.63 26.22 14.00
CA ASP A 129 2.71 26.67 15.39
C ASP A 129 1.54 27.63 15.71
N THR A 130 1.28 28.58 14.81
CA THR A 130 0.11 29.48 14.93
C THR A 130 -1.22 28.72 14.85
N LEU A 131 -1.34 27.67 14.04
CA LEU A 131 -2.57 26.88 13.98
C LEU A 131 -2.83 26.16 15.31
N ILE A 132 -1.79 25.58 15.92
CA ILE A 132 -1.85 24.90 17.21
C ILE A 132 -2.23 25.89 18.32
N ASP A 133 -1.60 27.06 18.37
CA ASP A 133 -1.95 28.13 19.34
C ASP A 133 -3.44 28.51 19.30
N TYR A 134 -4.04 28.54 18.11
CA TYR A 134 -5.47 28.89 17.96
C TYR A 134 -6.40 27.71 18.28
N LEU A 135 -5.94 26.46 18.09
CA LEU A 135 -6.65 25.28 18.59
C LEU A 135 -6.67 25.27 20.12
N GLU A 136 -5.54 25.52 20.79
CA GLU A 136 -5.46 25.58 22.26
C GLU A 136 -6.36 26.69 22.84
N ARG A 137 -6.47 27.84 22.15
CA ARG A 137 -7.42 28.90 22.53
C ARG A 137 -8.87 28.44 22.43
N LEU A 138 -9.23 27.73 21.38
CA LEU A 138 -10.58 27.17 21.24
C LEU A 138 -10.83 26.11 22.30
N GLU A 139 -9.86 25.22 22.54
CA GLU A 139 -9.92 24.18 23.57
C GLU A 139 -10.22 24.79 24.94
N MET A 140 -9.52 25.85 25.34
CA MET A 140 -9.74 26.54 26.61
C MET A 140 -11.17 27.08 26.74
N GLN A 141 -11.75 27.61 25.66
CA GLN A 141 -13.14 28.08 25.69
C GLN A 141 -14.15 26.92 25.76
N LEU A 142 -13.85 25.83 25.07
CA LEU A 142 -14.67 24.61 25.10
C LEU A 142 -14.61 23.92 26.48
N GLU A 143 -13.46 23.91 27.14
CA GLU A 143 -13.28 23.37 28.49
C GLU A 143 -14.16 24.09 29.50
N ILE A 144 -14.15 25.43 29.49
CA ILE A 144 -15.01 26.27 30.35
C ILE A 144 -16.50 25.94 30.14
N ALA A 145 -16.87 25.58 28.92
CA ALA A 145 -18.25 25.30 28.53
C ALA A 145 -18.63 23.81 28.57
N ALA A 146 -17.69 22.90 28.84
CA ALA A 146 -17.89 21.46 28.70
C ALA A 146 -19.01 20.92 29.60
N GLU A 147 -19.14 21.45 30.82
CA GLU A 147 -20.22 21.04 31.74
C GLU A 147 -21.62 21.53 31.33
N ARG A 148 -21.72 22.45 30.35
CA ARG A 148 -22.99 23.05 29.92
C ARG A 148 -23.81 22.13 29.03
N GLY A 149 -23.17 21.18 28.35
CA GLY A 149 -23.87 20.26 27.48
C GLY A 149 -22.96 19.23 26.82
N LYS A 150 -23.56 18.12 26.38
CA LYS A 150 -22.82 16.98 25.85
C LYS A 150 -22.19 17.30 24.49
N GLY A 151 -22.82 18.16 23.69
CA GLY A 151 -22.27 18.55 22.39
C GLY A 151 -20.95 19.29 22.54
N ILE A 152 -20.91 20.25 23.48
CA ILE A 152 -19.70 21.01 23.78
C ILE A 152 -18.62 20.13 24.44
N GLU A 153 -18.98 19.26 25.37
CA GLU A 153 -18.05 18.27 25.97
C GLU A 153 -17.35 17.43 24.89
N GLN A 154 -18.10 16.93 23.90
CA GLN A 154 -17.52 16.18 22.77
C GLN A 154 -16.62 17.04 21.88
N CYS A 155 -16.94 18.32 21.69
CA CYS A 155 -16.07 19.25 20.97
C CYS A 155 -14.77 19.50 21.74
N HIS A 156 -14.83 19.68 23.06
CA HIS A 156 -13.64 19.84 23.91
C HIS A 156 -12.71 18.62 23.78
N LEU A 157 -13.23 17.40 24.00
CA LEU A 157 -12.46 16.16 23.88
C LEU A 157 -11.81 15.98 22.50
N ARG A 158 -12.55 16.29 21.42
CA ARG A 158 -12.02 16.27 20.05
C ARG A 158 -10.93 17.33 19.84
N CYS A 159 -11.08 18.51 20.42
CA CYS A 159 -10.10 19.58 20.33
C CYS A 159 -8.79 19.18 21.02
N THR A 160 -8.87 18.68 22.26
CA THR A 160 -7.73 18.15 23.02
C THR A 160 -6.98 17.08 22.23
N GLU A 161 -7.70 16.08 21.69
CA GLU A 161 -7.09 15.00 20.90
C GLU A 161 -6.38 15.52 19.63
N ILE A 162 -6.94 16.54 18.97
CA ILE A 162 -6.31 17.17 17.79
C ILE A 162 -5.07 17.96 18.19
N VAL A 163 -5.10 18.73 19.28
CA VAL A 163 -3.96 19.48 19.80
C VAL A 163 -2.81 18.53 20.12
N GLU A 164 -3.06 17.53 20.96
CA GLU A 164 -2.05 16.53 21.36
C GLU A 164 -1.37 15.88 20.15
N ARG A 165 -2.16 15.50 19.13
CA ARG A 165 -1.64 14.88 17.92
C ARG A 165 -0.85 15.84 17.04
N LEU A 166 -1.27 17.11 16.92
CA LEU A 166 -0.55 18.11 16.13
C LEU A 166 0.75 18.54 16.79
N SER A 167 0.81 18.57 18.13
CA SER A 167 2.04 18.89 18.87
C SER A 167 3.19 17.91 18.56
N ILE A 168 2.89 16.66 18.18
CA ILE A 168 3.89 15.69 17.68
C ILE A 168 4.67 16.27 16.48
N PHE A 169 4.03 17.08 15.63
CA PHE A 169 4.64 17.65 14.43
C PHE A 169 5.49 18.90 14.70
N GLN A 170 5.50 19.43 15.93
CA GLN A 170 6.34 20.57 16.32
C GLN A 170 7.74 20.14 16.78
N ASN A 171 7.86 18.94 17.35
CA ASN A 171 9.08 18.45 17.97
C ASN A 171 9.96 17.68 16.97
N LYS A 172 11.20 18.18 16.76
CA LYS A 172 12.22 17.48 15.95
C LYS A 172 12.64 16.13 16.54
N ASP A 173 12.50 15.98 17.86
CA ASP A 173 12.87 14.76 18.60
C ASP A 173 11.62 13.94 19.01
N ALA A 174 10.46 14.22 18.41
CA ALA A 174 9.24 13.46 18.69
C ALA A 174 9.44 12.00 18.27
N ASP A 175 9.58 11.13 19.27
CA ASP A 175 9.72 9.67 19.22
C ASP A 175 10.45 9.13 17.99
N ASN A 176 11.66 8.61 18.20
CA ASN A 176 12.42 7.83 17.20
C ASN A 176 11.62 6.69 16.55
N ASP A 177 10.45 6.35 17.10
CA ASP A 177 9.58 5.27 16.64
C ASP A 177 8.45 5.74 15.69
N LEU A 178 8.25 7.05 15.47
CA LEU A 178 7.22 7.59 14.57
C LEU A 178 7.82 8.19 13.29
N VAL A 179 7.17 7.93 12.16
CA VAL A 179 7.43 8.59 10.88
C VAL A 179 6.39 9.66 10.66
N LEU A 180 6.85 10.92 10.65
CA LEU A 180 6.00 12.07 10.38
C LEU A 180 6.02 12.40 8.89
N TRP A 181 4.85 12.48 8.27
CA TRP A 181 4.71 12.81 6.85
C TRP A 181 3.37 13.49 6.55
N ILE A 182 3.29 14.14 5.40
CA ILE A 182 2.11 14.87 4.94
C ILE A 182 1.62 14.33 3.59
N ASP A 183 0.31 14.14 3.47
CA ASP A 183 -0.43 13.94 2.21
C ASP A 183 -1.05 15.29 1.82
N ASN A 184 -0.35 16.07 0.98
CA ASN A 184 -0.87 17.33 0.45
C ASN A 184 -1.76 17.04 -0.76
N ARG A 185 -3.00 17.54 -0.72
CA ARG A 185 -4.01 17.40 -1.79
C ARG A 185 -4.35 18.74 -2.45
N GLY A 186 -3.44 19.71 -2.34
CA GLY A 186 -3.56 21.07 -2.84
C GLY A 186 -4.50 21.94 -2.02
N SER A 187 -5.78 21.57 -1.96
CA SER A 187 -6.82 22.31 -1.21
C SER A 187 -7.06 21.80 0.21
N SER A 188 -6.43 20.67 0.57
CA SER A 188 -6.53 20.04 1.88
C SER A 188 -5.26 19.25 2.17
N PHE A 189 -5.08 18.85 3.42
CA PHE A 189 -3.95 18.04 3.84
C PHE A 189 -4.37 16.98 4.83
N ILE A 190 -3.53 15.95 4.96
CA ILE A 190 -3.55 15.00 6.07
C ILE A 190 -2.12 14.89 6.60
N LEU A 191 -1.94 15.19 7.88
CA LEU A 191 -0.71 14.94 8.62
C LEU A 191 -0.79 13.54 9.22
N HIS A 192 0.27 12.76 9.03
CA HIS A 192 0.37 11.36 9.45
C HIS A 192 1.57 11.17 10.36
N ALA A 193 1.36 10.52 11.50
CA ALA A 193 2.40 10.03 12.40
C ALA A 193 2.29 8.51 12.45
N THR A 194 3.06 7.83 11.59
CA THR A 194 2.97 6.37 11.38
C THR A 194 4.08 5.66 12.14
N PRO A 195 3.82 4.63 12.95
CA PRO A 195 4.89 3.90 13.62
C PRO A 195 5.84 3.25 12.61
N GLN A 196 7.14 3.39 12.86
CA GLN A 196 8.20 2.78 12.07
C GLN A 196 8.08 1.25 12.09
N GLU A 197 7.87 0.69 13.28
CA GLU A 197 7.69 -0.74 13.50
C GLU A 197 6.29 -1.05 14.04
N VAL A 198 5.66 -2.09 13.52
CA VAL A 198 4.37 -2.60 14.01
C VAL A 198 4.53 -3.80 14.95
N SER A 199 5.75 -4.31 15.06
CA SER A 199 6.13 -5.51 15.80
C SER A 199 5.67 -5.47 17.26
N GLN A 200 5.92 -4.36 17.94
CA GLN A 200 5.57 -4.18 19.35
C GLN A 200 4.05 -4.22 19.58
N TYR A 201 3.27 -3.60 18.69
CA TYR A 201 1.80 -3.62 18.76
C TYR A 201 1.26 -5.03 18.59
N PHE A 202 1.75 -5.78 17.60
CA PHE A 202 1.34 -7.17 17.40
C PHE A 202 1.73 -8.08 18.56
N GLN A 203 2.95 -7.91 19.09
CA GLN A 203 3.37 -8.64 20.29
C GLN A 203 2.43 -8.37 21.46
N GLN A 204 2.07 -7.10 21.68
CA GLN A 204 1.15 -6.71 22.74
C GLN A 204 -0.24 -7.33 22.51
N TRP A 205 -0.80 -7.21 21.31
CA TRP A 205 -2.11 -7.79 20.97
C TRP A 205 -2.15 -9.31 21.16
N ILE A 206 -1.10 -10.03 20.76
CA ILE A 206 -1.00 -11.48 20.94
C ILE A 206 -0.82 -11.85 22.43
N LYS A 207 -0.15 -11.00 23.22
CA LYS A 207 0.08 -11.23 24.66
C LYS A 207 -1.14 -10.92 25.52
N ASP A 208 -1.89 -9.87 25.19
CA ASP A 208 -3.02 -9.40 25.99
C ASP A 208 -4.18 -10.39 26.04
N LYS A 209 -4.43 -11.09 24.93
CA LYS A 209 -5.44 -12.14 24.84
C LYS A 209 -4.83 -13.40 24.20
N PRO A 210 -4.72 -14.53 24.92
CA PRO A 210 -4.20 -15.77 24.35
C PRO A 210 -5.21 -16.35 23.35
N GLN A 211 -5.06 -15.96 22.09
CA GLN A 211 -5.87 -16.37 20.95
C GLN A 211 -5.01 -17.12 19.94
N SER A 212 -5.62 -17.95 19.10
CA SER A 212 -4.89 -18.65 18.04
C SER A 212 -4.74 -17.75 16.80
N TRP A 213 -3.53 -17.57 16.29
CA TRP A 213 -3.26 -16.79 15.09
C TRP A 213 -2.69 -17.67 13.98
N VAL A 214 -3.35 -17.68 12.83
CA VAL A 214 -2.91 -18.39 11.62
C VAL A 214 -2.69 -17.36 10.52
N PHE A 215 -1.46 -17.27 10.01
CA PHE A 215 -1.11 -16.39 8.91
C PHE A 215 -0.87 -17.20 7.64
N THR A 216 -1.67 -16.97 6.60
CA THR A 216 -1.55 -17.65 5.30
C THR A 216 -1.24 -16.65 4.20
N SER A 217 -0.28 -16.98 3.33
CA SER A 217 -0.08 -16.33 2.04
C SER A 217 0.97 -17.10 1.22
N ALA A 218 0.84 -17.06 -0.11
CA ALA A 218 1.81 -17.64 -1.03
C ALA A 218 3.20 -16.95 -0.97
N THR A 219 3.27 -15.73 -0.42
CA THR A 219 4.46 -14.88 -0.52
C THR A 219 5.12 -14.54 0.82
N LEU A 220 4.80 -15.24 1.91
CA LEU A 220 5.43 -15.00 3.22
C LEU A 220 6.94 -15.27 3.24
N THR A 221 7.44 -16.13 2.33
CA THR A 221 8.84 -16.52 2.30
C THR A 221 9.65 -15.78 1.23
N VAL A 222 10.86 -15.38 1.62
CA VAL A 222 11.90 -14.89 0.70
C VAL A 222 13.05 -15.89 0.70
N ALA A 223 13.38 -16.43 -0.47
CA ALA A 223 14.33 -17.54 -0.59
C ALA A 223 14.06 -18.70 0.40
N GLY A 224 12.78 -19.04 0.62
CA GLY A 224 12.34 -20.14 1.49
C GLY A 224 12.37 -19.86 2.99
N LYS A 225 12.64 -18.61 3.43
CA LYS A 225 12.70 -18.25 4.86
C LYS A 225 11.59 -17.27 5.25
N PHE A 226 11.00 -17.46 6.43
CA PHE A 226 9.95 -16.61 6.99
C PHE A 226 10.47 -15.41 7.79
N ASN A 227 11.79 -15.30 7.99
CA ASN A 227 12.41 -14.33 8.91
C ASN A 227 11.91 -12.89 8.73
N ASN A 228 11.71 -12.44 7.49
CA ASN A 228 11.25 -11.08 7.20
C ASN A 228 9.85 -10.82 7.77
N PHE A 229 8.91 -11.76 7.54
CA PHE A 229 7.54 -11.62 8.03
C PHE A 229 7.47 -11.74 9.55
N ILE A 230 8.21 -12.70 10.12
CA ILE A 230 8.33 -12.90 11.57
C ILE A 230 8.86 -11.64 12.24
N SER A 231 9.94 -11.04 11.72
CA SER A 231 10.51 -9.83 12.29
C SER A 231 9.59 -8.61 12.16
N GLN A 232 8.87 -8.48 11.04
CA GLN A 232 7.98 -7.34 10.80
C GLN A 232 6.80 -7.31 11.79
N LEU A 233 6.24 -8.47 12.13
CA LEU A 233 5.16 -8.60 13.11
C LEU A 233 5.65 -8.87 14.54
N GLY A 234 6.96 -9.05 14.75
CA GLY A 234 7.51 -9.35 16.07
C GLY A 234 7.08 -10.71 16.64
N LEU A 235 6.78 -11.71 15.80
CA LEU A 235 6.28 -13.00 16.28
C LEU A 235 7.36 -13.77 17.04
N GLU A 236 7.03 -14.26 18.23
CA GLU A 236 7.91 -15.07 19.08
C GLU A 236 7.69 -16.57 18.76
N ASP A 237 8.75 -17.26 18.34
CA ASP A 237 8.80 -18.71 18.03
C ASP A 237 7.59 -19.30 17.28
N PRO A 238 7.18 -18.75 16.12
CA PRO A 238 6.03 -19.24 15.40
C PRO A 238 6.28 -20.62 14.78
N ILE A 239 5.25 -21.46 14.76
CA ILE A 239 5.24 -22.70 13.97
C ILE A 239 5.18 -22.30 12.49
N THR A 240 6.20 -22.66 11.72
CA THR A 240 6.27 -22.34 10.29
C THR A 240 6.22 -23.60 9.44
N ALA A 241 5.50 -23.50 8.33
CA ALA A 241 5.42 -24.54 7.32
C ALA A 241 5.27 -23.89 5.95
N SER A 242 5.92 -24.47 4.95
CA SER A 242 5.83 -24.05 3.56
C SER A 242 5.54 -25.28 2.72
N TRP A 243 4.45 -25.23 1.98
CA TRP A 243 4.07 -26.25 1.03
C TRP A 243 4.42 -25.77 -0.37
N GLN A 244 4.91 -26.69 -1.20
CA GLN A 244 5.15 -26.40 -2.61
C GLN A 244 3.82 -26.26 -3.33
N SER A 245 3.83 -25.48 -4.42
CA SER A 245 2.68 -25.43 -5.31
C SER A 245 2.35 -26.85 -5.81
N PRO A 246 1.06 -27.22 -5.93
CA PRO A 246 0.67 -28.49 -6.52
C PRO A 246 0.95 -28.58 -8.04
N PHE A 247 1.32 -27.46 -8.69
CA PHE A 247 1.51 -27.36 -10.14
C PHE A 247 2.94 -27.71 -10.59
N ASP A 248 3.07 -28.35 -11.75
CA ASP A 248 4.34 -28.74 -12.38
C ASP A 248 4.88 -27.59 -13.25
N TYR A 249 5.37 -26.52 -12.61
CA TYR A 249 5.97 -25.37 -13.32
C TYR A 249 7.10 -25.76 -14.28
N GLY A 250 7.76 -26.90 -14.06
CA GLY A 250 8.80 -27.41 -14.95
C GLY A 250 8.28 -27.76 -16.35
N LYS A 251 7.01 -28.16 -16.45
CA LYS A 251 6.34 -28.49 -17.72
C LYS A 251 5.33 -27.43 -18.14
N GLN A 252 4.58 -26.89 -17.19
CA GLN A 252 3.49 -25.96 -17.43
C GLN A 252 3.97 -24.54 -17.75
N SER A 253 5.24 -24.21 -17.53
CA SER A 253 5.69 -22.84 -17.75
C SER A 253 7.11 -22.73 -18.26
N LEU A 254 7.38 -21.62 -18.93
CA LEU A 254 8.69 -21.25 -19.44
C LEU A 254 9.03 -19.83 -18.99
N LEU A 255 10.23 -19.63 -18.44
CA LEU A 255 10.75 -18.31 -18.11
C LEU A 255 11.63 -17.81 -19.27
N TYR A 256 11.10 -16.87 -20.05
CA TYR A 256 11.82 -16.18 -21.10
C TYR A 256 12.47 -14.89 -20.58
N MET A 257 13.78 -14.77 -20.80
CA MET A 257 14.58 -13.61 -20.40
C MET A 257 15.28 -13.03 -21.63
N PRO A 258 14.61 -12.11 -22.37
CA PRO A 258 15.17 -11.55 -23.60
C PRO A 258 16.52 -10.88 -23.34
N ASN A 259 17.43 -10.99 -24.31
CA ASN A 259 18.74 -10.35 -24.23
C ASN A 259 18.65 -8.85 -24.58
N ILE A 260 18.10 -8.05 -23.67
CA ILE A 260 18.07 -6.59 -23.79
C ILE A 260 19.41 -6.04 -23.28
N ALA A 261 20.25 -5.54 -24.20
CA ALA A 261 21.58 -5.01 -23.88
C ALA A 261 21.57 -3.63 -23.20
N LEU A 262 20.38 -3.05 -22.97
CA LEU A 262 20.20 -1.73 -22.36
C LEU A 262 19.73 -1.87 -20.91
N GLU A 263 20.32 -1.07 -20.02
CA GLU A 263 19.83 -0.96 -18.64
C GLU A 263 18.48 -0.19 -18.60
N PRO A 264 17.59 -0.47 -17.62
CA PRO A 264 16.26 0.13 -17.54
C PRO A 264 16.19 1.67 -17.42
N SER A 265 17.31 2.32 -17.13
CA SER A 265 17.45 3.78 -17.08
C SER A 265 17.73 4.41 -18.44
N ASN A 266 18.06 3.61 -19.47
CA ASN A 266 18.28 4.09 -20.83
C ASN A 266 16.96 4.55 -21.47
N TYR A 267 17.01 5.63 -22.24
CA TYR A 267 15.84 6.21 -22.93
C TYR A 267 15.20 5.21 -23.92
N ASP A 268 16.01 4.43 -24.64
CA ASP A 268 15.55 3.49 -25.67
C ASP A 268 15.13 2.12 -25.11
N TYR A 269 15.20 1.93 -23.78
CA TYR A 269 14.86 0.65 -23.14
C TYR A 269 13.41 0.23 -23.43
N ASN A 270 12.46 1.15 -23.29
CA ASN A 270 11.04 0.83 -23.45
C ASN A 270 10.69 0.45 -24.91
N SER A 271 11.43 0.98 -25.90
CA SER A 271 11.29 0.58 -27.31
C SER A 271 11.65 -0.89 -27.51
N HIS A 272 12.73 -1.38 -26.88
CA HIS A 272 13.11 -2.79 -26.94
C HIS A 272 12.11 -3.68 -26.20
N VAL A 273 11.57 -3.20 -25.07
CA VAL A 273 10.47 -3.90 -24.37
C VAL A 273 9.24 -4.02 -25.27
N ALA A 274 8.90 -2.98 -26.04
CA ALA A 274 7.79 -3.02 -26.98
C ALA A 274 8.01 -4.04 -28.12
N GLU A 275 9.23 -4.16 -28.65
CA GLU A 275 9.58 -5.17 -29.66
C GLU A 275 9.46 -6.61 -29.12
N VAL A 276 9.96 -6.83 -27.91
CA VAL A 276 9.76 -8.11 -27.20
C VAL A 276 8.28 -8.37 -27.00
N ALA A 277 7.52 -7.37 -26.51
CA ALA A 277 6.09 -7.50 -26.26
C ALA A 277 5.32 -7.90 -27.53
N LYS A 278 5.57 -7.25 -28.67
CA LYS A 278 4.96 -7.61 -29.96
C LYS A 278 5.21 -9.08 -30.31
N SER A 279 6.47 -9.49 -30.22
CA SER A 279 6.88 -10.86 -30.56
C SER A 279 6.18 -11.88 -29.68
N VAL A 280 6.13 -11.66 -28.36
CA VAL A 280 5.49 -12.62 -27.45
C VAL A 280 3.97 -12.59 -27.54
N ILE A 281 3.35 -11.44 -27.81
CA ILE A 281 1.89 -11.30 -28.04
C ILE A 281 1.45 -12.11 -29.26
N GLU A 282 2.22 -12.08 -30.34
CA GLU A 282 1.93 -12.88 -31.52
C GLU A 282 1.98 -14.39 -31.22
N LEU A 283 3.02 -14.84 -30.51
CA LEU A 283 3.20 -16.24 -30.13
C LEU A 283 2.12 -16.75 -29.15
N SER A 284 1.72 -15.92 -28.19
CA SER A 284 0.67 -16.24 -27.23
C SER A 284 -0.74 -16.07 -27.80
N LYS A 285 -0.86 -15.51 -29.02
CA LYS A 285 -2.13 -15.13 -29.68
C LYS A 285 -2.95 -14.15 -28.82
N GLY A 286 -2.31 -13.08 -28.36
CA GLY A 286 -2.89 -12.18 -27.38
C GLY A 286 -2.76 -12.77 -25.99
N ARG A 287 -3.83 -12.85 -25.19
CA ARG A 287 -3.85 -13.56 -23.90
C ARG A 287 -2.71 -13.17 -22.96
N THR A 288 -2.34 -11.89 -22.99
CA THR A 288 -1.09 -11.41 -22.39
C THR A 288 -1.36 -10.30 -21.40
N PHE A 289 -0.74 -10.39 -20.23
CA PHE A 289 -0.62 -9.27 -19.31
C PHE A 289 0.77 -8.65 -19.41
N LEU A 290 0.82 -7.34 -19.66
CA LEU A 290 2.03 -6.55 -19.62
C LEU A 290 2.01 -5.70 -18.34
N LEU A 291 2.91 -6.01 -17.41
CA LEU A 291 2.98 -5.41 -16.09
C LEU A 291 4.17 -4.46 -16.01
N PHE A 292 3.88 -3.19 -15.76
CA PHE A 292 4.86 -2.10 -15.76
C PHE A 292 5.09 -1.52 -14.37
N THR A 293 6.32 -1.09 -14.12
CA THR A 293 6.68 -0.37 -12.88
C THR A 293 6.33 1.12 -12.92
N SER A 294 5.96 1.68 -14.08
CA SER A 294 5.57 3.10 -14.22
C SER A 294 4.52 3.33 -15.30
N TYR A 295 3.65 4.32 -15.11
CA TYR A 295 2.68 4.76 -16.12
C TYR A 295 3.35 5.26 -17.41
N LYS A 296 4.51 5.91 -17.29
CA LYS A 296 5.28 6.38 -18.45
C LYS A 296 5.65 5.21 -19.37
N ALA A 297 6.27 4.17 -18.82
CA ALA A 297 6.65 2.99 -19.61
C ALA A 297 5.43 2.28 -20.20
N MET A 298 4.37 2.14 -19.41
CA MET A 298 3.11 1.55 -19.86
C MET A 298 2.53 2.29 -21.07
N ASN A 299 2.44 3.62 -21.02
CA ASN A 299 1.87 4.43 -22.10
C ASN A 299 2.75 4.44 -23.36
N GLU A 300 4.08 4.47 -23.21
CA GLU A 300 5.01 4.38 -24.33
C GLU A 300 4.88 3.04 -25.07
N VAL A 301 4.78 1.93 -24.34
CA VAL A 301 4.58 0.60 -24.94
C VAL A 301 3.15 0.45 -25.50
N ALA A 302 2.13 1.01 -24.83
CA ALA A 302 0.75 1.02 -25.34
C ALA A 302 0.65 1.67 -26.71
N GLU A 303 1.29 2.84 -26.88
CA GLU A 303 1.31 3.55 -28.17
C GLU A 303 2.00 2.73 -29.26
N ALA A 304 3.07 1.99 -28.92
CA ALA A 304 3.76 1.11 -29.85
C ALA A 304 2.93 -0.12 -30.26
N LEU A 305 1.91 -0.50 -29.46
CA LEU A 305 1.02 -1.65 -29.66
C LEU A 305 -0.34 -1.28 -30.26
N LYS A 306 -0.60 0.00 -30.58
CA LYS A 306 -1.92 0.45 -31.08
C LYS A 306 -2.41 -0.24 -32.36
N ASP A 307 -1.47 -0.68 -33.20
CA ASP A 307 -1.72 -1.36 -34.47
C ASP A 307 -1.72 -2.90 -34.33
N SER A 308 -1.83 -3.41 -33.10
CA SER A 308 -1.93 -4.85 -32.79
C SER A 308 -3.22 -5.46 -33.34
N ASP A 309 -3.13 -6.68 -33.85
CA ASP A 309 -4.30 -7.48 -34.26
C ASP A 309 -5.18 -7.93 -33.07
N TYR A 310 -4.67 -7.79 -31.84
CA TYR A 310 -5.34 -8.17 -30.60
C TYR A 310 -5.88 -6.95 -29.83
N PRO A 311 -7.04 -7.04 -29.16
CA PRO A 311 -7.60 -5.96 -28.36
C PRO A 311 -6.63 -5.50 -27.26
N ILE A 312 -6.27 -4.22 -27.25
CA ILE A 312 -5.38 -3.62 -26.26
C ILE A 312 -6.18 -2.89 -25.18
N LEU A 313 -6.06 -3.35 -23.94
CA LEU A 313 -6.71 -2.78 -22.76
C LEU A 313 -5.65 -2.09 -21.89
N VAL A 314 -5.81 -0.79 -21.63
CA VAL A 314 -4.79 0.00 -20.91
C VAL A 314 -5.36 0.55 -19.62
N GLN A 315 -4.67 0.33 -18.49
CA GLN A 315 -5.05 0.94 -17.23
C GLN A 315 -5.16 2.47 -17.36
N GLY A 316 -6.30 3.01 -16.95
CA GLY A 316 -6.63 4.43 -17.04
C GLY A 316 -7.72 4.74 -18.07
N SER A 317 -8.04 3.82 -18.99
CA SER A 317 -9.16 3.98 -19.92
C SER A 317 -10.53 3.63 -19.32
N GLY A 318 -10.56 2.91 -18.19
CA GLY A 318 -11.77 2.48 -17.51
C GLY A 318 -11.51 1.98 -16.09
N ALA A 319 -12.57 1.60 -15.38
CA ALA A 319 -12.46 1.03 -14.04
C ALA A 319 -11.75 -0.35 -14.08
N LYS A 320 -10.95 -0.67 -13.06
CA LYS A 320 -10.19 -1.94 -12.99
C LYS A 320 -11.07 -3.17 -13.23
N ALA A 321 -12.24 -3.25 -12.58
CA ALA A 321 -13.15 -4.39 -12.72
C ALA A 321 -13.63 -4.56 -14.17
N GLN A 322 -14.01 -3.46 -14.82
CA GLN A 322 -14.46 -3.45 -16.20
C GLN A 322 -13.36 -3.93 -17.16
N LEU A 323 -12.13 -3.45 -17.01
CA LEU A 323 -11.00 -3.89 -17.85
C LEU A 323 -10.73 -5.40 -17.72
N LEU A 324 -10.90 -5.96 -16.52
CA LEU A 324 -10.75 -7.40 -16.30
C LEU A 324 -11.89 -8.20 -16.93
N ASP A 325 -13.11 -7.70 -16.86
CA ASP A 325 -14.26 -8.34 -17.49
C ASP A 325 -14.17 -8.30 -19.01
N GLU A 326 -13.70 -7.19 -19.58
CA GLU A 326 -13.40 -7.06 -21.01
C GLU A 326 -12.29 -8.04 -21.45
N PHE A 327 -11.21 -8.14 -20.67
CA PHE A 327 -10.12 -9.08 -20.95
C PHE A 327 -10.63 -10.54 -21.01
N ARG A 328 -11.42 -10.94 -20.01
CA ARG A 328 -12.02 -12.28 -19.95
C ARG A 328 -13.00 -12.53 -21.10
N SER A 329 -13.79 -11.52 -21.47
CA SER A 329 -14.80 -11.64 -22.52
C SER A 329 -14.19 -11.75 -23.91
N HIS A 330 -13.10 -11.05 -24.17
CA HIS A 330 -12.36 -11.15 -25.43
C HIS A 330 -11.63 -12.49 -25.57
N GLY A 331 -11.05 -13.00 -24.49
CA GLY A 331 -10.31 -14.28 -24.48
C GLY A 331 -8.98 -14.26 -25.22
N ASN A 332 -8.67 -13.20 -25.99
CA ASN A 332 -7.42 -12.97 -26.70
C ASN A 332 -6.88 -11.53 -26.52
N ALA A 333 -7.38 -10.78 -25.54
CA ALA A 333 -6.94 -9.42 -25.30
C ALA A 333 -5.51 -9.36 -24.73
N VAL A 334 -4.91 -8.16 -24.80
CA VAL A 334 -3.67 -7.80 -24.11
C VAL A 334 -3.98 -6.71 -23.11
N LEU A 335 -3.65 -6.91 -21.85
CA LEU A 335 -3.89 -5.94 -20.79
C LEU A 335 -2.58 -5.33 -20.29
N LEU A 336 -2.50 -4.00 -20.31
CA LEU A 336 -1.38 -3.23 -19.83
C LEU A 336 -1.76 -2.60 -18.48
N GLY A 337 -0.96 -2.86 -17.45
CA GLY A 337 -1.22 -2.35 -16.10
C GLY A 337 0.05 -2.08 -15.31
N THR A 338 -0.08 -1.21 -14.32
CA THR A 338 0.93 -0.93 -13.29
C THR A 338 0.65 -1.74 -12.03
N ASN A 339 1.38 -1.48 -10.93
CA ASN A 339 1.27 -2.18 -9.63
C ASN A 339 -0.15 -2.51 -9.16
N SER A 340 -1.16 -1.67 -9.44
CA SER A 340 -2.55 -1.95 -9.03
C SER A 340 -3.15 -3.20 -9.70
N PHE A 341 -2.64 -3.61 -10.86
CA PHE A 341 -3.02 -4.85 -11.54
C PHE A 341 -2.14 -6.04 -11.12
N TRP A 342 -1.12 -5.84 -10.28
CA TRP A 342 -0.24 -6.90 -9.81
C TRP A 342 -0.92 -7.81 -8.77
N GLU A 343 -1.99 -7.34 -8.13
CA GLU A 343 -2.70 -8.08 -7.08
C GLU A 343 -4.22 -8.14 -7.35
N GLY A 344 -4.86 -9.21 -6.85
CA GLY A 344 -6.32 -9.35 -6.83
C GLY A 344 -6.97 -9.46 -8.22
N VAL A 345 -6.29 -10.08 -9.19
CA VAL A 345 -6.81 -10.32 -10.54
C VAL A 345 -6.98 -11.82 -10.73
N ASP A 346 -8.22 -12.33 -10.84
CA ASP A 346 -8.49 -13.74 -11.17
C ASP A 346 -9.02 -13.89 -12.63
N VAL A 347 -8.14 -14.12 -13.60
CA VAL A 347 -8.47 -14.62 -14.94
C VAL A 347 -8.24 -16.14 -14.99
N ARG A 348 -9.31 -16.95 -14.94
CA ARG A 348 -9.21 -18.41 -15.02
C ARG A 348 -9.21 -18.90 -16.46
N GLY A 349 -8.52 -20.02 -16.70
CA GLY A 349 -8.49 -20.73 -17.97
C GLY A 349 -7.58 -20.10 -19.00
N GLU A 350 -7.75 -20.50 -20.26
CA GLU A 350 -6.85 -20.16 -21.37
C GLU A 350 -6.77 -18.67 -21.71
N ALA A 351 -7.55 -17.78 -21.08
CA ALA A 351 -7.55 -16.36 -21.39
C ALA A 351 -6.23 -15.64 -21.04
N LEU A 352 -5.39 -16.22 -20.16
CA LEU A 352 -4.07 -15.69 -19.83
C LEU A 352 -3.00 -16.77 -19.96
N SER A 353 -2.13 -16.63 -20.96
CA SER A 353 -1.03 -17.58 -21.24
C SER A 353 0.35 -16.92 -21.26
N CYS A 354 0.41 -15.60 -21.12
CA CYS A 354 1.67 -14.86 -21.07
C CYS A 354 1.60 -13.72 -20.05
N VAL A 355 2.65 -13.60 -19.23
CA VAL A 355 2.84 -12.46 -18.34
C VAL A 355 4.22 -11.86 -18.63
N LEU A 356 4.27 -10.60 -19.03
CA LEU A 356 5.50 -9.85 -19.23
C LEU A 356 5.67 -8.82 -18.12
N ILE A 357 6.86 -8.75 -17.56
CA ILE A 357 7.24 -7.76 -16.55
C ILE A 357 8.41 -6.94 -17.10
N ASP A 358 8.19 -5.62 -17.20
CA ASP A 358 9.14 -4.71 -17.84
C ASP A 358 10.45 -4.56 -17.03
N LYS A 359 10.33 -4.43 -15.71
CA LYS A 359 11.41 -4.07 -14.78
C LYS A 359 11.21 -4.76 -13.44
N ILE A 360 12.29 -4.91 -12.67
CA ILE A 360 12.21 -5.35 -11.28
C ILE A 360 11.32 -4.36 -10.49
N PRO A 361 10.27 -4.83 -9.80
CA PRO A 361 9.28 -3.97 -9.13
C PRO A 361 9.80 -3.47 -7.79
N PHE A 362 10.79 -2.59 -7.82
CA PHE A 362 11.15 -1.85 -6.63
C PHE A 362 10.04 -0.85 -6.29
N ALA A 363 9.71 -0.74 -5.00
CA ALA A 363 8.78 0.27 -4.51
C ALA A 363 9.23 1.68 -4.92
N SER A 364 8.26 2.54 -5.24
CA SER A 364 8.53 3.91 -5.67
C SER A 364 9.20 4.71 -4.53
N PRO A 365 10.25 5.49 -4.82
CA PRO A 365 10.96 6.33 -3.84
C PRO A 365 10.16 7.59 -3.45
N GLY A 366 8.86 7.46 -3.23
CA GLY A 366 7.97 8.57 -2.83
C GLY A 366 7.01 8.20 -1.71
N ASP A 367 7.24 7.04 -1.06
CA ASP A 367 6.54 6.64 0.16
C ASP A 367 7.37 7.10 1.37
N PRO A 368 6.93 8.14 2.12
CA PRO A 368 7.68 8.66 3.25
C PRO A 368 7.94 7.63 4.35
N VAL A 369 7.04 6.66 4.54
CA VAL A 369 7.19 5.60 5.54
C VAL A 369 8.30 4.65 5.13
N LEU A 370 8.34 4.28 3.86
CA LEU A 370 9.42 3.46 3.31
C LEU A 370 10.76 4.19 3.39
N GLU A 371 10.81 5.48 3.05
CA GLU A 371 12.02 6.29 3.13
C GLU A 371 12.57 6.38 4.55
N ALA A 372 11.70 6.61 5.54
CA ALA A 372 12.10 6.65 6.94
C ALA A 372 12.67 5.30 7.41
N ARG A 373 12.02 4.17 7.08
CA ARG A 373 12.54 2.82 7.37
C ARG A 373 13.89 2.57 6.71
N ILE A 374 14.09 3.08 5.49
CA ILE A 374 15.37 3.00 4.78
C ILE A 374 16.45 3.81 5.51
N ASN A 375 16.12 4.99 6.01
CA ASN A 375 17.08 5.87 6.70
C ASN A 375 17.46 5.33 8.08
N ASP A 376 16.50 4.92 8.91
CA ASP A 376 16.76 4.30 10.22
C ASP A 376 17.69 3.07 10.08
N LEU A 377 17.39 2.18 9.12
CA LEU A 377 18.22 1.01 8.91
C LEU A 377 19.65 1.38 8.42
N LYS A 378 19.83 2.47 7.68
CA LYS A 378 21.18 2.97 7.33
C LYS A 378 21.90 3.51 8.55
N GLU A 379 21.22 4.26 9.42
CA GLU A 379 21.79 4.82 10.65
C GLU A 379 22.24 3.72 11.61
N ARG A 380 21.49 2.62 11.68
CA ARG A 380 21.87 1.39 12.41
C ARG A 380 22.98 0.57 11.72
N GLY A 381 23.58 1.07 10.62
CA GLY A 381 24.66 0.42 9.87
C GLY A 381 24.21 -0.75 8.98
N GLY A 382 22.91 -0.92 8.76
CA GLY A 382 22.33 -1.96 7.94
C GLY A 382 22.33 -1.64 6.44
N ASN A 383 21.87 -2.60 5.63
CA ASN A 383 21.72 -2.43 4.19
C ASN A 383 20.22 -2.51 3.79
N PRO A 384 19.53 -1.36 3.62
CA PRO A 384 18.10 -1.34 3.32
C PRO A 384 17.75 -1.93 1.95
N PHE A 385 18.66 -1.80 0.99
CA PHE A 385 18.46 -2.42 -0.32
C PHE A 385 18.31 -3.94 -0.17
N ARG A 386 19.14 -4.56 0.68
CA ARG A 386 19.09 -6.01 0.92
C ARG A 386 17.98 -6.43 1.87
N SER A 387 17.71 -5.67 2.92
CA SER A 387 16.79 -6.09 3.98
C SER A 387 15.34 -5.65 3.76
N ILE A 388 15.09 -4.61 2.95
CA ILE A 388 13.75 -4.05 2.73
C ILE A 388 13.37 -4.14 1.25
N GLN A 389 14.19 -3.53 0.37
CA GLN A 389 13.80 -3.36 -1.04
C GLN A 389 13.78 -4.68 -1.81
N ILE A 390 14.79 -5.56 -1.65
CA ILE A 390 14.79 -6.88 -2.30
C ILE A 390 13.62 -7.75 -1.84
N PRO A 391 13.39 -7.98 -0.52
CA PRO A 391 12.24 -8.76 -0.04
C PRO A 391 10.89 -8.26 -0.57
N SER A 392 10.65 -6.95 -0.52
CA SER A 392 9.42 -6.34 -1.01
C SER A 392 9.23 -6.57 -2.52
N ALA A 393 10.27 -6.32 -3.32
CA ALA A 393 10.22 -6.54 -4.76
C ALA A 393 10.05 -8.03 -5.13
N VAL A 394 10.61 -8.96 -4.34
CA VAL A 394 10.40 -10.40 -4.53
C VAL A 394 8.94 -10.79 -4.27
N ILE A 395 8.35 -10.28 -3.19
CA ILE A 395 6.93 -10.51 -2.86
C ILE A 395 6.05 -9.99 -3.99
N GLN A 396 6.29 -8.76 -4.43
CA GLN A 396 5.54 -8.14 -5.52
C GLN A 396 5.71 -8.92 -6.83
N LEU A 397 6.92 -9.37 -7.16
CA LEU A 397 7.18 -10.22 -8.32
C LEU A 397 6.39 -11.54 -8.26
N LYS A 398 6.37 -12.22 -7.11
CA LYS A 398 5.58 -13.45 -6.94
C LYS A 398 4.08 -13.21 -7.15
N GLN A 399 3.54 -12.11 -6.62
CA GLN A 399 2.13 -11.71 -6.84
C GLN A 399 1.85 -11.42 -8.33
N GLY A 400 2.79 -10.77 -9.01
CA GLY A 400 2.78 -10.60 -10.46
C GLY A 400 2.69 -11.93 -11.22
N ILE A 401 3.38 -12.97 -10.77
CA ILE A 401 3.53 -14.25 -11.48
C ILE A 401 2.44 -15.26 -11.12
N GLY A 402 1.92 -15.25 -9.88
CA GLY A 402 0.93 -16.21 -9.37
C GLY A 402 -0.39 -16.26 -10.15
N ARG A 403 -0.54 -15.42 -11.17
CA ARG A 403 -1.64 -15.45 -12.12
C ARG A 403 -1.48 -16.41 -13.30
N LEU A 404 -0.24 -16.79 -13.62
CA LEU A 404 0.07 -17.51 -14.87
C LEU A 404 -0.41 -18.96 -14.84
N ILE A 405 -0.22 -19.65 -13.71
CA ILE A 405 -0.57 -21.06 -13.53
C ILE A 405 -1.47 -21.19 -12.30
N ARG A 406 -2.70 -21.68 -12.50
CA ARG A 406 -3.75 -21.78 -11.48
C ARG A 406 -4.49 -23.11 -11.47
N ASP A 407 -4.40 -23.85 -12.57
CA ASP A 407 -4.91 -25.20 -12.72
C ASP A 407 -3.81 -26.15 -13.22
N THR A 408 -4.04 -27.46 -13.17
CA THR A 408 -3.09 -28.49 -13.63
C THR A 408 -2.93 -28.49 -15.14
N GLU A 409 -3.91 -27.96 -15.86
CA GLU A 409 -3.91 -27.86 -17.33
C GLU A 409 -3.41 -26.51 -17.85
N ASP A 410 -3.26 -25.51 -16.96
CA ASP A 410 -2.77 -24.19 -17.37
C ASP A 410 -1.33 -24.32 -17.89
N SER A 411 -1.02 -23.58 -18.95
CA SER A 411 0.35 -23.41 -19.42
C SER A 411 0.61 -21.98 -19.83
N GLY A 412 1.83 -21.50 -19.62
CA GLY A 412 2.14 -20.14 -19.99
C GLY A 412 3.60 -19.71 -19.84
N VAL A 413 3.89 -18.57 -20.44
CA VAL A 413 5.24 -18.01 -20.51
C VAL A 413 5.34 -16.78 -19.62
N LEU A 414 6.33 -16.78 -18.73
CA LEU A 414 6.73 -15.61 -17.98
C LEU A 414 7.88 -14.91 -18.72
N VAL A 415 7.73 -13.63 -19.02
CA VAL A 415 8.74 -12.82 -19.69
C VAL A 415 9.30 -11.79 -18.71
N LEU A 416 10.60 -11.86 -18.42
CA LEU A 416 11.29 -10.89 -17.56
C LEU A 416 12.28 -10.08 -18.39
N CYS A 417 11.93 -8.83 -18.72
CA CYS A 417 12.73 -8.00 -19.64
C CYS A 417 13.98 -7.39 -18.99
N ASP A 418 14.03 -7.31 -17.66
CA ASP A 418 15.09 -6.60 -16.94
C ASP A 418 16.42 -7.37 -16.94
N PRO A 419 17.49 -6.88 -17.58
CA PRO A 419 18.76 -7.58 -17.63
C PRO A 419 19.41 -7.75 -16.25
N ARG A 420 18.99 -6.95 -15.26
CA ARG A 420 19.52 -7.01 -13.88
C ARG A 420 19.20 -8.32 -13.17
N PHE A 421 18.19 -9.09 -13.61
CA PHE A 421 17.96 -10.43 -13.09
C PHE A 421 19.14 -11.38 -13.33
N LEU A 422 19.86 -11.22 -14.45
CA LEU A 422 21.03 -12.03 -14.79
C LEU A 422 22.34 -11.34 -14.41
N SER A 423 22.44 -10.03 -14.65
CA SER A 423 23.70 -9.29 -14.51
C SER A 423 24.05 -8.92 -13.07
N LYS A 424 23.06 -8.71 -12.19
CA LYS A 424 23.30 -8.25 -10.81
C LYS A 424 23.30 -9.44 -9.82
N PRO A 425 24.17 -9.43 -8.79
CA PRO A 425 24.23 -10.52 -7.81
C PRO A 425 22.90 -10.81 -7.10
N TYR A 426 22.10 -9.77 -6.85
CA TYR A 426 20.80 -9.91 -6.21
C TYR A 426 19.74 -10.57 -7.10
N GLY A 427 19.91 -10.59 -8.43
CA GLY A 427 18.98 -11.23 -9.35
C GLY A 427 18.77 -12.72 -9.05
N LYS A 428 19.81 -13.39 -8.54
CA LYS A 428 19.74 -14.78 -8.05
C LYS A 428 18.74 -14.98 -6.91
N VAL A 429 18.50 -13.96 -6.08
CA VAL A 429 17.52 -14.03 -4.99
C VAL A 429 16.10 -14.06 -5.55
N PHE A 430 15.83 -13.27 -6.60
CA PHE A 430 14.55 -13.28 -7.30
C PHE A 430 14.31 -14.63 -7.95
N LEU A 431 15.25 -15.10 -8.79
CA LEU A 431 15.11 -16.39 -9.50
C LEU A 431 14.92 -17.58 -8.55
N ARG A 432 15.64 -17.62 -7.42
CA ARG A 432 15.46 -18.67 -6.39
C ARG A 432 14.13 -18.58 -5.63
N SER A 433 13.49 -17.42 -5.67
CA SER A 433 12.19 -17.21 -5.04
C SER A 433 11.04 -17.53 -5.98
N LEU A 434 11.29 -17.67 -7.28
CA LEU A 434 10.27 -18.08 -8.24
C LEU A 434 10.07 -19.60 -8.22
N PRO A 435 8.90 -20.10 -8.67
CA PRO A 435 8.73 -21.51 -8.99
C PRO A 435 9.80 -22.01 -9.97
N PRO A 436 10.17 -23.30 -9.92
CA PRO A 436 11.20 -23.86 -10.78
C PRO A 436 10.69 -23.94 -12.23
N MET A 437 11.08 -22.98 -13.05
CA MET A 437 10.76 -22.89 -14.48
C MET A 437 12.02 -23.11 -15.31
N PRO A 438 11.95 -23.80 -16.47
CA PRO A 438 13.02 -23.77 -17.46
C PRO A 438 13.26 -22.31 -17.90
N ILE A 439 14.53 -21.93 -18.03
CA ILE A 439 14.92 -20.56 -18.39
C ILE A 439 15.49 -20.57 -19.80
N THR A 440 15.05 -19.64 -20.64
CA THR A 440 15.59 -19.42 -21.99
C THR A 440 15.83 -17.95 -22.29
N GLN A 441 16.76 -17.68 -23.21
CA GLN A 441 16.96 -16.38 -23.84
C GLN A 441 16.66 -16.39 -25.35
N ASN A 442 16.19 -17.54 -25.88
CA ASN A 442 15.87 -17.71 -27.29
C ASN A 442 14.35 -17.62 -27.48
N LEU A 443 13.91 -16.78 -28.42
CA LEU A 443 12.49 -16.63 -28.73
C LEU A 443 11.90 -17.90 -29.39
N GLU A 444 12.70 -18.68 -30.11
CA GLU A 444 12.26 -19.93 -30.75
C GLU A 444 11.74 -20.95 -29.72
N ASP A 445 12.39 -21.04 -28.54
CA ASP A 445 11.94 -21.91 -27.46
C ASP A 445 10.54 -21.52 -26.93
N VAL A 446 10.18 -20.23 -27.02
CA VAL A 446 8.85 -19.72 -26.64
C VAL A 446 7.79 -20.15 -27.63
N ASP A 447 8.10 -20.09 -28.94
CA ASP A 447 7.22 -20.56 -30.00
C ASP A 447 6.99 -22.08 -29.90
N ASP A 448 8.06 -22.85 -29.70
CA ASP A 448 8.00 -24.30 -29.50
C ASP A 448 7.20 -24.68 -28.24
N PHE A 449 7.35 -23.90 -27.16
CA PHE A 449 6.56 -24.09 -25.95
C PHE A 449 5.06 -23.90 -26.21
N PHE A 450 4.66 -22.80 -26.86
CA PHE A 450 3.24 -22.56 -27.17
C PHE A 450 2.67 -23.55 -28.20
N LYS A 451 3.49 -24.08 -29.13
CA LYS A 451 3.07 -25.12 -30.07
C LYS A 451 2.87 -26.47 -29.42
N SER A 452 3.68 -26.81 -28.41
CA SER A 452 3.58 -28.09 -27.70
C SER A 452 2.42 -28.17 -26.70
N HIS A 453 1.84 -27.02 -26.34
CA HIS A 453 0.72 -26.88 -25.40
C HIS A 453 -0.57 -26.36 -26.08
N GLN A 454 -0.66 -26.46 -27.40
CA GLN A 454 -1.83 -26.07 -28.20
C GLN A 454 -2.77 -27.24 -28.53
#